data_AF-A0A1M6MKR4-F1
#
_entry.id   AF-A0A1M6MKR4-F1
#
_cell.length_a   1.000
_cell.length_b   1.000
_cell.length_c   1.000
_cell.angle_alpha   90.00
_cell.angle_beta   90.00
_cell.angle_gamma   90.00
#
_symmetry.space_group_name_H-M   'P 1'
#
loop_
_entity.id
_entity.type
_entity.pdbx_description
1 polymer ?
#
loop_
_entity_poly.entity_id
_entity_poly.type
_entity_poly.pdbx_seq_one_letter_code
_entity_poly.pdbx_strand_id
1 'polypeptide(L)'
;MSKYIQDNSYFEKIDTERKAYWLGFLYADGCVFEKGEKNKKIIIQLHPDDKNVLEEFLKDINSNRPICVDKKGYIFIGISSTKMANDLINLGCIPRKSLVLKFPNEDMIPKNLINHFVRGYMDGDGCISTYMKLRKKRKSPILICEIKFIGTYDMLYGIKLFFDSEKKILINRHSPNSCQISFAGKKYRDIVDSLYENATFYMKRKKDKWDEFKRYMEYQKNKREEKSCIEVVKLDKDANYIGTYTLQELKKEFDVSDIKKCCKYEKYKSHKNFLWLYLKQYNEFLKDGINIRTKLGYKEKNIDKKAKQNKTIEQYDLKGNYIDTWDTVKLAAEYYNTTPKAIRRVCTGERKSCCNFIWQYADRIENKKKRAVRQYDINGNLIKEWPNLREAATFYEVTFQAIERAISGKYKTCCGFMWKYSE
;
A
#
# COMPACT_ATOMS: atom_id res chain seq x y z
N MET A 1 54.39 -5.31 -43.97
CA MET A 1 53.39 -6.12 -43.22
C MET A 1 52.88 -5.30 -42.04
N SER A 2 51.58 -5.34 -41.73
CA SER A 2 51.09 -4.69 -40.51
C SER A 2 51.59 -5.44 -39.29
N LYS A 3 52.07 -4.71 -38.27
CA LYS A 3 52.56 -5.29 -37.01
C LYS A 3 51.48 -6.08 -36.24
N TYR A 4 50.22 -5.80 -36.52
CA TYR A 4 49.06 -6.36 -35.83
C TYR A 4 47.99 -6.78 -36.83
N ILE A 5 47.20 -7.79 -36.44
CA ILE A 5 46.06 -8.35 -37.18
C ILE A 5 44.77 -7.72 -36.62
N GLN A 6 43.75 -7.58 -37.46
CA GLN A 6 42.42 -7.05 -37.15
C GLN A 6 41.49 -7.24 -38.35
N ASP A 7 40.19 -7.39 -38.10
CA ASP A 7 39.13 -7.32 -39.10
C ASP A 7 38.90 -5.86 -39.52
N ASN A 8 39.40 -5.51 -40.70
CA ASN A 8 39.26 -4.16 -41.23
C ASN A 8 37.88 -3.88 -41.84
N SER A 9 37.02 -4.89 -41.98
CA SER A 9 35.65 -4.80 -42.51
C SER A 9 34.57 -4.69 -41.43
N TYR A 10 34.96 -4.71 -40.14
CA TYR A 10 34.01 -4.79 -39.03
C TYR A 10 32.89 -3.72 -39.07
N PHE A 11 33.21 -2.52 -39.55
CA PHE A 11 32.28 -1.39 -39.65
C PHE A 11 31.71 -1.13 -41.06
N GLU A 12 31.97 -2.00 -42.06
CA GLU A 12 31.40 -1.83 -43.40
C GLU A 12 29.85 -1.83 -43.39
N LYS A 13 29.28 -2.63 -42.49
CA LYS A 13 27.83 -2.73 -42.31
C LYS A 13 27.48 -3.02 -40.86
N ILE A 14 26.53 -2.27 -40.31
CA ILE A 14 26.00 -2.44 -38.96
C ILE A 14 24.79 -3.38 -39.02
N ASP A 15 25.04 -4.68 -38.88
CA ASP A 15 24.05 -5.75 -39.03
C ASP A 15 23.92 -6.67 -37.80
N THR A 16 24.65 -6.37 -36.72
CA THR A 16 24.59 -7.11 -35.46
C THR A 16 24.48 -6.19 -34.26
N GLU A 17 24.00 -6.74 -33.13
CA GLU A 17 23.96 -6.05 -31.84
C GLU A 17 25.33 -5.45 -31.47
N ARG A 18 26.40 -6.25 -31.56
CA ARG A 18 27.76 -5.85 -31.15
C ARG A 18 28.30 -4.71 -32.00
N LYS A 19 28.11 -4.75 -33.33
CA LYS A 19 28.52 -3.67 -34.24
C LYS A 19 27.79 -2.36 -33.94
N ALA A 20 26.47 -2.43 -33.73
CA ALA A 20 25.66 -1.25 -33.40
C ALA A 20 26.07 -0.66 -32.04
N TYR A 21 26.30 -1.52 -31.04
CA TYR A 21 26.84 -1.11 -29.75
C TYR A 21 28.18 -0.38 -29.90
N TRP A 22 29.15 -0.94 -30.63
CA TRP A 22 30.46 -0.31 -30.78
C TRP A 22 30.41 0.99 -31.56
N LEU A 23 29.53 1.11 -32.55
CA LEU A 23 29.31 2.39 -33.23
C LEU A 23 28.82 3.46 -32.23
N GLY A 24 27.84 3.12 -31.40
CA GLY A 24 27.34 4.01 -30.34
C GLY A 24 28.42 4.36 -29.30
N PHE A 25 29.22 3.38 -28.89
CA PHE A 25 30.31 3.60 -27.94
C PHE A 25 31.40 4.52 -28.54
N LEU A 26 31.78 4.29 -29.80
CA LEU A 26 32.75 5.12 -30.52
C LEU A 26 32.24 6.54 -30.75
N TYR A 27 30.92 6.71 -30.93
CA TYR A 27 30.28 8.03 -30.98
C TYR A 27 30.52 8.86 -29.72
N ALA A 28 30.58 8.21 -28.56
CA ALA A 28 30.96 8.84 -27.30
C ALA A 28 32.50 8.94 -27.18
N ASP A 29 33.14 7.86 -26.75
CA ASP A 29 34.55 7.85 -26.30
C ASP A 29 35.58 7.53 -27.40
N GLY A 30 35.14 7.30 -28.64
CA GLY A 30 36.03 7.04 -29.78
C GLY A 30 36.62 8.32 -30.38
N CYS A 31 37.79 8.24 -30.97
CA CYS A 31 38.40 9.32 -31.73
C CYS A 31 38.96 8.80 -33.05
N VAL A 32 38.48 9.35 -34.17
CA VAL A 32 39.11 9.14 -35.48
C VAL A 32 40.18 10.21 -35.66
N PHE A 33 41.44 9.77 -35.70
CA PHE A 33 42.60 10.60 -35.95
C PHE A 33 43.04 10.47 -37.42
N GLU A 34 43.15 11.59 -38.12
CA GLU A 34 43.56 11.66 -39.51
C GLU A 34 44.87 12.44 -39.62
N LYS A 35 45.95 11.76 -40.04
CA LYS A 35 47.22 12.41 -40.39
C LYS A 35 47.28 12.78 -41.88
N GLY A 36 46.53 12.05 -42.70
CA GLY A 36 46.39 12.25 -44.13
C GLY A 36 45.45 11.19 -44.69
N GLU A 37 45.08 11.31 -45.97
CA GLU A 37 44.01 10.51 -46.59
C GLU A 37 44.19 9.00 -46.41
N LYS A 38 45.43 8.52 -46.58
CA LYS A 38 45.82 7.10 -46.45
C LYS A 38 46.27 6.69 -45.05
N ASN A 39 46.29 7.60 -44.09
CA ASN A 39 46.82 7.35 -42.73
C ASN A 39 45.83 7.87 -41.67
N LYS A 40 44.84 7.02 -41.38
CA LYS A 40 43.86 7.24 -40.31
C LYS A 40 43.97 6.18 -39.23
N LYS A 41 43.58 6.55 -38.02
CA LYS A 41 43.60 5.68 -36.84
C LYS A 41 42.35 5.89 -36.01
N ILE A 42 41.86 4.83 -35.40
CA ILE A 42 40.80 4.89 -34.39
C ILE A 42 41.48 4.76 -33.03
N ILE A 43 41.16 5.67 -32.13
CA ILE A 43 41.71 5.71 -30.78
C ILE A 43 40.55 5.62 -29.80
N ILE A 44 40.66 4.73 -28.82
CA ILE A 44 39.75 4.68 -27.66
C ILE A 44 40.64 4.78 -26.43
N GLN A 45 40.34 5.72 -25.54
CA GLN A 45 41.07 5.94 -24.29
C GLN A 45 40.08 5.96 -23.13
N LEU A 46 40.30 5.11 -22.13
CA LEU A 46 39.39 4.90 -21.00
C LEU A 46 40.14 4.87 -19.66
N HIS A 47 39.38 4.93 -18.57
CA HIS A 47 39.91 4.69 -17.22
C HIS A 47 40.36 3.22 -17.06
N PRO A 48 41.41 2.90 -16.27
CA PRO A 48 41.90 1.53 -16.08
C PRO A 48 40.84 0.52 -15.63
N ASP A 49 39.89 0.96 -14.80
CA ASP A 49 38.79 0.10 -14.31
C ASP A 49 37.90 -0.44 -15.44
N ASP A 50 37.91 0.21 -16.60
CA ASP A 50 37.10 -0.15 -17.77
C ASP A 50 37.91 -0.94 -18.82
N LYS A 51 39.04 -1.55 -18.42
CA LYS A 51 39.92 -2.33 -19.32
C LYS A 51 39.20 -3.45 -20.07
N ASN A 52 38.24 -4.10 -19.42
CA ASN A 52 37.46 -5.18 -20.04
C ASN A 52 36.71 -4.70 -21.30
N VAL A 53 36.36 -3.40 -21.37
CA VAL A 53 35.70 -2.82 -22.55
C VAL A 53 36.64 -2.83 -23.75
N LEU A 54 37.91 -2.46 -23.56
CA LEU A 54 38.91 -2.50 -24.64
C LEU A 54 39.23 -3.95 -25.04
N GLU A 55 39.30 -4.87 -24.09
CA GLU A 55 39.53 -6.30 -24.36
C GLU A 55 38.40 -6.90 -25.21
N GLU A 56 37.14 -6.58 -24.87
CA GLU A 56 35.97 -7.04 -25.64
C GLU A 56 35.89 -6.39 -27.03
N PHE A 57 36.26 -5.12 -27.17
CA PHE A 57 36.33 -4.49 -28.48
C PHE A 57 37.38 -5.16 -29.37
N LEU A 58 38.59 -5.39 -28.84
CA LEU A 58 39.67 -6.05 -29.57
C LEU A 58 39.29 -7.46 -30.01
N LYS A 59 38.60 -8.22 -29.15
CA LYS A 59 38.07 -9.55 -29.48
C LYS A 59 37.09 -9.49 -30.65
N ASP A 60 36.18 -8.52 -30.65
CA ASP A 60 35.18 -8.36 -31.70
C ASP A 60 35.76 -8.00 -33.05
N ILE A 61 36.76 -7.13 -33.08
CA ILE A 61 37.47 -6.78 -34.32
C ILE A 61 38.59 -7.78 -34.64
N ASN A 62 38.63 -8.95 -33.97
CA ASN A 62 39.63 -9.99 -34.13
C ASN A 62 41.08 -9.45 -34.14
N SER A 63 41.42 -8.62 -33.16
CA SER A 63 42.68 -7.90 -33.07
C SER A 63 43.59 -8.43 -31.97
N ASN A 64 44.88 -8.56 -32.29
CA ASN A 64 45.93 -8.94 -31.34
C ASN A 64 46.71 -7.75 -30.77
N ARG A 65 46.20 -6.53 -30.92
CA ARG A 65 46.88 -5.32 -30.43
C ARG A 65 46.89 -5.29 -28.90
N PRO A 66 48.02 -4.90 -28.28
CA PRO A 66 48.06 -4.69 -26.84
C PRO A 66 47.31 -3.42 -26.45
N ILE A 67 46.74 -3.44 -25.24
CA ILE A 67 46.25 -2.24 -24.57
C ILE A 67 47.46 -1.52 -23.97
N CYS A 68 47.61 -0.24 -24.30
CA CYS A 68 48.70 0.60 -23.82
C CYS A 68 48.24 1.43 -22.62
N VAL A 69 49.19 1.89 -21.80
CA VAL A 69 48.96 2.84 -20.70
C VAL A 69 49.65 4.16 -21.05
N ASP A 70 48.94 5.27 -20.88
CA ASP A 70 49.49 6.61 -21.10
C ASP A 70 50.23 7.13 -19.85
N LYS A 71 50.86 8.30 -19.97
CA LYS A 71 51.63 8.90 -18.85
C LYS A 71 50.78 9.27 -17.63
N LYS A 72 49.46 9.43 -17.80
CA LYS A 72 48.51 9.79 -16.75
C LYS A 72 47.84 8.55 -16.14
N GLY A 73 48.22 7.35 -16.57
CA GLY A 73 47.68 6.09 -16.10
C GLY A 73 46.39 5.65 -16.81
N TYR A 74 45.92 6.38 -17.83
CA TYR A 74 44.77 5.93 -18.63
C TYR A 74 45.19 4.82 -19.58
N ILE A 75 44.25 3.92 -19.87
CA ILE A 75 44.45 2.86 -20.85
C ILE A 75 43.94 3.29 -22.22
N PHE A 76 44.59 2.87 -23.29
CA PHE A 76 44.14 3.16 -24.63
C PHE A 76 44.53 2.09 -25.65
N ILE A 77 43.80 2.07 -26.76
CA ILE A 77 44.13 1.30 -27.95
C ILE A 77 44.18 2.23 -29.16
N GLY A 78 45.10 1.93 -30.09
CA GLY A 78 45.23 2.62 -31.37
C GLY A 78 45.12 1.63 -32.53
N ILE A 79 44.00 1.68 -33.24
CA ILE A 79 43.72 0.83 -34.40
C ILE A 79 44.13 1.58 -35.67
N SER A 80 45.27 1.20 -36.24
CA SER A 80 45.76 1.78 -37.51
C SER A 80 45.10 1.08 -38.70
N SER A 81 43.88 1.51 -39.06
CA SER A 81 43.18 1.07 -40.27
C SER A 81 42.44 2.22 -40.91
N THR A 82 42.92 2.62 -42.08
CA THR A 82 42.28 3.67 -42.88
C THR A 82 40.91 3.23 -43.39
N LYS A 83 40.72 1.94 -43.68
CA LYS A 83 39.43 1.37 -44.08
C LYS A 83 38.39 1.52 -42.97
N MET A 84 38.64 0.96 -41.79
CA MET A 84 37.70 1.08 -40.65
C MET A 84 37.43 2.54 -40.27
N ALA A 85 38.45 3.39 -40.32
CA ALA A 85 38.28 4.81 -40.04
C ALA A 85 37.37 5.49 -41.08
N ASN A 86 37.51 5.16 -42.36
CA ASN A 86 36.61 5.66 -43.40
C ASN A 86 35.18 5.12 -43.24
N ASP A 87 35.03 3.84 -42.90
CA ASP A 87 33.72 3.23 -42.63
C ASP A 87 33.01 3.97 -41.48
N LEU A 88 33.72 4.23 -40.39
CA LEU A 88 33.21 5.02 -39.26
C LEU A 88 32.86 6.46 -39.64
N ILE A 89 33.69 7.11 -40.47
CA ILE A 89 33.42 8.46 -41.00
C ILE A 89 32.11 8.46 -41.81
N ASN A 90 31.94 7.48 -42.70
CA ASN A 90 30.74 7.32 -43.52
C ASN A 90 29.50 7.04 -42.66
N LEU A 91 29.69 6.32 -41.56
CA LEU A 91 28.65 6.08 -40.57
C LEU A 91 28.36 7.28 -39.66
N GLY A 92 29.12 8.40 -39.76
CA GLY A 92 28.90 9.65 -39.03
C GLY A 92 29.85 9.92 -37.86
N CYS A 93 30.78 9.01 -37.55
CA CYS A 93 31.82 9.16 -36.53
C CYS A 93 33.04 9.91 -37.08
N ILE A 94 32.85 11.19 -37.43
CA ILE A 94 33.88 12.01 -38.09
C ILE A 94 35.00 12.48 -37.12
N PRO A 95 36.18 12.87 -37.62
CA PRO A 95 37.20 13.51 -36.79
C PRO A 95 36.66 14.77 -36.11
N ARG A 96 37.05 15.02 -34.85
CA ARG A 96 36.56 16.15 -34.03
C ARG A 96 35.03 16.21 -33.89
N LYS A 97 34.37 15.04 -33.95
CA LYS A 97 32.91 14.88 -33.88
C LYS A 97 32.21 15.54 -32.70
N SER A 98 32.87 15.73 -31.55
CA SER A 98 32.22 16.20 -30.31
C SER A 98 31.46 17.53 -30.44
N LEU A 99 31.70 18.29 -31.53
CA LEU A 99 31.03 19.56 -31.82
C LEU A 99 29.90 19.46 -32.87
N VAL A 100 29.89 18.41 -33.69
CA VAL A 100 29.08 18.31 -34.92
C VAL A 100 28.37 16.96 -35.10
N LEU A 101 28.51 16.06 -34.12
CA LEU A 101 27.89 14.72 -34.14
C LEU A 101 26.38 14.81 -34.35
N LYS A 102 25.82 13.89 -35.13
CA LYS A 102 24.38 13.77 -35.38
C LYS A 102 23.91 12.38 -35.02
N PHE A 103 22.65 12.25 -34.62
CA PHE A 103 22.05 10.93 -34.41
C PHE A 103 22.00 10.16 -35.75
N PRO A 104 22.35 8.87 -35.76
CA PRO A 104 22.39 8.09 -37.00
C PRO A 104 21.00 7.92 -37.60
N ASN A 105 20.92 7.82 -38.93
CA ASN A 105 19.70 7.54 -39.66
C ASN A 105 19.53 6.03 -39.92
N GLU A 106 18.40 5.64 -40.51
CA GLU A 106 18.05 4.23 -40.77
C GLU A 106 18.97 3.57 -41.82
N ASP A 107 19.57 4.35 -42.71
CA ASP A 107 20.53 3.85 -43.72
C ASP A 107 21.85 3.42 -43.06
N MET A 108 22.26 4.12 -41.99
CA MET A 108 23.46 3.79 -41.21
C MET A 108 23.21 2.63 -40.24
N ILE A 109 22.04 2.60 -39.60
CA ILE A 109 21.70 1.60 -38.58
C ILE A 109 20.25 1.14 -38.77
N PRO A 110 20.01 -0.16 -39.03
CA PRO A 110 18.67 -0.73 -39.06
C PRO A 110 17.87 -0.43 -37.78
N LYS A 111 16.56 -0.18 -37.91
CA LYS A 111 15.67 0.15 -36.78
C LYS A 111 15.77 -0.81 -35.61
N ASN A 112 15.87 -2.11 -35.88
CA ASN A 112 15.96 -3.14 -34.85
C ASN A 112 17.28 -3.11 -34.06
N LEU A 113 18.31 -2.39 -34.55
CA LEU A 113 19.61 -2.27 -33.90
C LEU A 113 19.84 -0.92 -33.20
N ILE A 114 18.92 0.04 -33.35
CA ILE A 114 19.08 1.38 -32.76
C ILE A 114 19.15 1.35 -31.23
N ASN A 115 18.47 0.39 -30.60
CA ASN A 115 18.53 0.15 -29.16
C ASN A 115 19.99 -0.11 -28.71
N HIS A 116 20.71 -0.96 -29.42
CA HIS A 116 22.10 -1.30 -29.11
C HIS A 116 23.06 -0.13 -29.33
N PHE A 117 22.81 0.68 -30.36
CA PHE A 117 23.54 1.94 -30.57
C PHE A 117 23.33 2.91 -29.40
N VAL A 118 22.09 3.12 -28.96
CA VAL A 118 21.79 3.99 -27.80
C VAL A 118 22.42 3.45 -26.52
N ARG A 119 22.45 2.12 -26.33
CA ARG A 119 23.17 1.48 -25.22
C ARG A 119 24.66 1.83 -25.26
N GLY A 120 25.32 1.64 -26.40
CA GLY A 120 26.74 1.98 -26.56
C GLY A 120 27.03 3.45 -26.26
N TYR A 121 26.18 4.35 -26.75
CA TYR A 121 26.32 5.79 -26.50
C TYR A 121 26.08 6.15 -25.02
N MET A 122 25.11 5.51 -24.36
CA MET A 122 24.88 5.65 -22.92
C MET A 122 26.07 5.17 -22.09
N ASP A 123 26.72 4.09 -22.54
CA ASP A 123 27.85 3.52 -21.82
C ASP A 123 29.09 4.43 -21.86
N GLY A 124 29.30 5.16 -22.96
CA GLY A 124 30.31 6.23 -22.98
C GLY A 124 29.84 7.54 -22.33
N ASP A 125 28.98 8.28 -23.03
CA ASP A 125 28.60 9.67 -22.71
C ASP A 125 27.37 9.79 -21.78
N GLY A 126 26.68 8.69 -21.49
CA GLY A 126 25.51 8.69 -20.61
C GLY A 126 25.88 8.81 -19.12
N CYS A 127 24.92 9.16 -18.27
CA CYS A 127 25.12 9.15 -16.83
C CYS A 127 23.84 8.71 -16.10
N ILE A 128 23.96 7.64 -15.32
CA ILE A 128 22.91 7.17 -14.40
C ILE A 128 23.26 7.68 -13.00
N SER A 129 22.39 8.50 -12.44
CA SER A 129 22.57 9.13 -11.12
C SER A 129 21.35 8.88 -10.24
N THR A 130 21.58 8.47 -8.99
CA THR A 130 20.53 8.28 -7.99
C THR A 130 20.73 9.23 -6.82
N TYR A 131 19.67 9.92 -6.41
CA TYR A 131 19.73 10.84 -5.27
C TYR A 131 18.37 10.99 -4.58
N MET A 132 18.39 11.35 -3.30
CA MET A 132 17.19 11.61 -2.51
C MET A 132 16.70 13.04 -2.74
N LYS A 133 15.41 13.22 -3.00
CA LYS A 133 14.80 14.55 -3.18
C LYS A 133 13.54 14.71 -2.33
N LEU A 134 13.48 15.76 -1.53
CA LEU A 134 12.26 16.18 -0.84
C LEU A 134 11.36 16.97 -1.81
N ARG A 135 10.07 16.61 -1.89
CA ARG A 135 9.08 17.35 -2.68
C ARG A 135 8.18 18.16 -1.76
N LYS A 136 7.77 19.37 -2.18
CA LYS A 136 6.99 20.34 -1.38
C LYS A 136 5.78 19.75 -0.62
N LYS A 137 5.14 18.70 -1.14
CA LYS A 137 3.95 18.05 -0.55
C LYS A 137 4.22 16.70 0.14
N ARG A 138 5.47 16.30 0.36
CA ARG A 138 5.81 15.01 0.99
C ARG A 138 6.58 15.22 2.29
N LYS A 139 6.22 14.46 3.31
CA LYS A 139 6.90 14.43 4.61
C LYS A 139 8.26 13.70 4.59
N SER A 140 8.54 12.95 3.54
CA SER A 140 9.77 12.15 3.41
C SER A 140 10.32 12.24 2.00
N PRO A 141 11.66 12.20 1.84
CA PRO A 141 12.31 12.26 0.55
C PRO A 141 12.00 11.00 -0.28
N ILE A 142 12.09 11.14 -1.59
CA ILE A 142 11.96 10.03 -2.54
C ILE A 142 13.31 9.81 -3.23
N LEU A 143 13.62 8.55 -3.54
CA LEU A 143 14.74 8.25 -4.42
C LEU A 143 14.37 8.60 -5.85
N ILE A 144 15.20 9.42 -6.49
CA ILE A 144 15.13 9.75 -7.90
C ILE A 144 16.29 9.06 -8.60
N CYS A 145 15.99 8.42 -9.73
CA CYS A 145 16.98 8.02 -10.71
C CYS A 145 16.85 8.95 -11.91
N GLU A 146 17.95 9.57 -12.28
CA GLU A 146 18.09 10.52 -13.37
C GLU A 146 19.08 9.95 -14.39
N ILE A 147 18.63 9.84 -15.64
CA ILE A 147 19.40 9.35 -16.77
C ILE A 147 19.76 10.56 -17.62
N LYS A 148 21.05 10.84 -17.77
CA LYS A 148 21.54 12.00 -18.52
C LYS A 148 22.33 11.56 -19.74
N PHE A 149 22.31 12.39 -20.76
CA PHE A 149 23.21 12.30 -21.90
C PHE A 149 23.83 13.67 -22.12
N ILE A 150 25.11 13.69 -22.49
CA ILE A 150 25.82 14.87 -22.95
C ILE A 150 26.15 14.66 -24.42
N GLY A 151 26.03 15.70 -25.24
CA GLY A 151 26.30 15.59 -26.66
C GLY A 151 25.97 16.88 -27.40
N THR A 152 26.00 16.84 -28.73
CA THR A 152 25.51 17.93 -29.58
C THR A 152 23.98 18.01 -29.53
N TYR A 153 23.40 19.14 -29.97
CA TYR A 153 21.95 19.28 -30.02
C TYR A 153 21.29 18.20 -30.89
N ASP A 154 21.81 17.97 -32.11
CA ASP A 154 21.25 16.99 -33.06
C ASP A 154 21.30 15.56 -32.50
N MET A 155 22.40 15.18 -31.87
CA MET A 155 22.53 13.87 -31.22
C MET A 155 21.51 13.72 -30.08
N LEU A 156 21.40 14.72 -29.21
CA LEU A 156 20.46 14.69 -28.09
C LEU A 156 19.00 14.80 -28.54
N TYR A 157 18.71 15.42 -29.67
CA TYR A 157 17.38 15.44 -30.27
C TYR A 157 16.98 14.05 -30.77
N GLY A 158 17.88 13.30 -31.39
CA GLY A 158 17.63 11.89 -31.72
C GLY A 158 17.42 11.01 -30.48
N ILE A 159 18.24 11.18 -29.43
CA ILE A 159 18.00 10.53 -28.12
C ILE A 159 16.64 10.92 -27.55
N LYS A 160 16.25 12.20 -27.66
CA LYS A 160 14.96 12.72 -27.20
C LYS A 160 13.79 12.01 -27.89
N LEU A 161 13.90 11.76 -29.19
CA LEU A 161 12.90 11.01 -29.98
C LEU A 161 12.91 9.51 -29.63
N PHE A 162 14.08 8.89 -29.48
CA PHE A 162 14.21 7.49 -29.06
C PHE A 162 13.54 7.23 -27.71
N PHE A 163 13.70 8.15 -26.75
CA PHE A 163 13.03 8.05 -25.44
C PHE A 163 11.53 8.39 -25.46
N ASP A 164 10.96 8.67 -26.65
CA ASP A 164 9.59 9.14 -26.87
C ASP A 164 9.19 10.23 -25.85
N SER A 165 10.09 11.21 -25.70
CA SER A 165 10.00 12.11 -24.54
C SER A 165 9.03 13.27 -24.74
N GLU A 166 8.42 13.70 -23.63
CA GLU A 166 7.46 14.78 -23.63
C GLU A 166 8.09 16.13 -24.06
N LYS A 167 7.29 17.03 -24.65
CA LYS A 167 7.72 18.37 -25.07
C LYS A 167 8.45 19.14 -23.97
N LYS A 168 8.05 18.97 -22.70
CA LYS A 168 8.63 19.63 -21.53
C LYS A 168 10.08 19.24 -21.19
N ILE A 169 10.57 18.11 -21.71
CA ILE A 169 11.97 17.71 -21.48
C ILE A 169 12.84 18.51 -22.44
N LEU A 170 13.59 19.47 -21.90
CA LEU A 170 14.41 20.37 -22.70
C LEU A 170 15.84 19.85 -22.84
N ILE A 171 16.41 20.08 -24.02
CA ILE A 171 17.84 19.97 -24.25
C ILE A 171 18.44 21.31 -23.82
N ASN A 172 19.30 21.29 -22.80
CA ASN A 172 19.88 22.48 -22.21
C ASN A 172 21.35 22.59 -22.59
N ARG A 173 21.87 23.82 -22.65
CA ARG A 173 23.31 24.04 -22.80
C ARG A 173 24.04 23.51 -21.56
N HIS A 174 25.11 22.73 -21.76
CA HIS A 174 25.96 22.19 -20.70
C HIS A 174 27.31 22.91 -20.67
N SER A 175 27.89 23.15 -21.84
CA SER A 175 29.11 23.93 -22.04
C SER A 175 28.97 24.81 -23.29
N PRO A 176 29.95 25.67 -23.66
CA PRO A 176 29.89 26.45 -24.89
C PRO A 176 29.56 25.60 -26.13
N ASN A 177 30.02 24.34 -26.13
CA ASN A 177 30.04 23.43 -27.27
C ASN A 177 29.28 22.11 -27.04
N SER A 178 28.64 21.93 -25.89
CA SER A 178 27.87 20.71 -25.60
C SER A 178 26.55 21.03 -24.92
N CYS A 179 25.58 20.17 -25.19
CA CYS A 179 24.27 20.17 -24.60
C CYS A 179 24.14 18.99 -23.63
N GLN A 180 23.09 19.03 -22.81
CA GLN A 180 22.67 17.94 -21.96
C GLN A 180 21.15 17.76 -22.03
N ILE A 181 20.72 16.52 -21.88
CA ILE A 181 19.32 16.15 -21.68
C ILE A 181 19.23 15.22 -20.47
N SER A 182 18.13 15.28 -19.74
CA SER A 182 17.92 14.46 -18.53
C SER A 182 16.52 13.89 -18.50
N PHE A 183 16.43 12.60 -18.21
CA PHE A 183 15.19 11.84 -18.12
C PHE A 183 15.02 11.31 -16.69
N ALA A 184 13.81 11.50 -16.15
CA ALA A 184 13.43 10.96 -14.85
C ALA A 184 11.95 10.61 -14.85
N GLY A 185 11.60 9.41 -14.39
CA GLY A 185 10.22 8.92 -14.37
C GLY A 185 10.13 7.45 -14.75
N LYS A 186 8.98 6.81 -14.52
CA LYS A 186 8.81 5.37 -14.77
C LYS A 186 9.04 5.00 -16.24
N LYS A 187 8.39 5.71 -17.18
CA LYS A 187 8.52 5.50 -18.63
C LYS A 187 9.97 5.35 -19.09
N TYR A 188 10.84 6.30 -18.71
CA TYR A 188 12.23 6.29 -19.15
C TYR A 188 13.06 5.18 -18.51
N ARG A 189 12.62 4.64 -17.36
CA ARG A 189 13.25 3.48 -16.74
C ARG A 189 12.99 2.22 -17.53
N ASP A 190 11.75 2.05 -17.99
CA ASP A 190 11.36 0.90 -18.81
C ASP A 190 12.19 0.88 -20.12
N ILE A 191 12.51 2.05 -20.68
CA ILE A 191 13.42 2.17 -21.83
C ILE A 191 14.86 1.77 -21.47
N VAL A 192 15.41 2.23 -20.34
CA VAL A 192 16.76 1.82 -19.91
C VAL A 192 16.82 0.32 -19.59
N ASP A 193 15.74 -0.27 -19.05
CA ASP A 193 15.66 -1.72 -18.91
C ASP A 193 15.80 -2.42 -20.26
N SER A 194 15.10 -1.95 -21.29
CA SER A 194 15.22 -2.50 -22.66
C SER A 194 16.60 -2.32 -23.28
N LEU A 195 17.41 -1.35 -22.83
CA LEU A 195 18.79 -1.20 -23.30
C LEU A 195 19.64 -2.39 -22.86
N TYR A 196 19.51 -2.79 -21.60
CA TYR A 196 20.34 -3.85 -20.98
C TYR A 196 19.68 -5.23 -20.96
N GLU A 197 18.39 -5.34 -21.29
CA GLU A 197 17.68 -6.61 -21.36
C GLU A 197 18.27 -7.51 -22.45
N ASN A 198 18.66 -8.73 -22.06
CA ASN A 198 19.29 -9.73 -22.94
C ASN A 198 20.52 -9.23 -23.70
N ALA A 199 21.12 -8.12 -23.29
CA ALA A 199 22.27 -7.53 -23.95
C ALA A 199 23.48 -8.48 -23.85
N THR A 200 24.12 -8.78 -24.99
CA THR A 200 25.32 -9.62 -25.01
C THR A 200 26.54 -8.88 -24.47
N PHE A 201 26.49 -7.54 -24.44
CA PHE A 201 27.56 -6.70 -23.90
C PHE A 201 27.09 -5.30 -23.46
N TYR A 202 27.77 -4.78 -22.44
CA TYR A 202 27.59 -3.46 -21.87
C TYR A 202 28.78 -3.09 -20.95
N MET A 203 28.92 -1.81 -20.64
CA MET A 203 29.87 -1.32 -19.64
C MET A 203 29.37 -1.59 -18.22
N LYS A 204 30.08 -2.46 -17.50
CA LYS A 204 29.70 -2.94 -16.16
C LYS A 204 29.39 -1.80 -15.19
N ARG A 205 30.22 -0.75 -15.16
CA ARG A 205 30.06 0.40 -14.25
C ARG A 205 28.71 1.11 -14.38
N LYS A 206 28.14 1.21 -15.58
CA LYS A 206 26.82 1.86 -15.79
C LYS A 206 25.69 0.91 -15.43
N LYS A 207 25.82 -0.35 -15.83
CA LYS A 207 24.88 -1.42 -15.49
C LYS A 207 24.77 -1.62 -13.99
N ASP A 208 25.87 -1.62 -13.25
CA ASP A 208 25.89 -1.78 -11.79
C ASP A 208 25.10 -0.67 -11.09
N LYS A 209 25.23 0.58 -11.53
CA LYS A 209 24.42 1.71 -11.02
C LYS A 209 22.93 1.53 -11.31
N TRP A 210 22.60 1.00 -12.48
CA TRP A 210 21.22 0.70 -12.84
C TRP A 210 20.64 -0.42 -11.96
N ASP A 211 21.39 -1.49 -11.76
CA ASP A 211 20.94 -2.64 -10.97
C ASP A 211 20.87 -2.32 -9.48
N GLU A 212 21.77 -1.48 -8.95
CA GLU A 212 21.66 -0.92 -7.60
C GLU A 212 20.33 -0.16 -7.41
N PHE A 213 19.99 0.71 -8.36
CA PHE A 213 18.72 1.41 -8.35
C PHE A 213 17.52 0.44 -8.36
N LYS A 214 17.56 -0.60 -9.20
CA LYS A 214 16.49 -1.61 -9.27
C LYS A 214 16.32 -2.38 -7.97
N ARG A 215 17.43 -2.87 -7.39
CA ARG A 215 17.43 -3.56 -6.09
C ARG A 215 16.80 -2.69 -5.00
N TYR A 216 17.12 -1.40 -4.96
CA TYR A 216 16.49 -0.48 -4.01
C TYR A 216 14.97 -0.37 -4.25
N MET A 217 14.55 -0.20 -5.50
CA MET A 217 13.12 -0.07 -5.83
C MET A 217 12.33 -1.32 -5.45
N GLU A 218 12.89 -2.51 -5.69
CA GLU A 218 12.33 -3.79 -5.29
C GLU A 218 12.26 -3.93 -3.76
N TYR A 219 13.36 -3.62 -3.06
CA TYR A 219 13.37 -3.60 -1.59
C TYR A 219 12.28 -2.68 -1.01
N GLN A 220 12.08 -1.49 -1.58
CA GLN A 220 11.01 -0.58 -1.15
C GLN A 220 9.61 -1.11 -1.47
N LYS A 221 9.44 -1.87 -2.56
CA LYS A 221 8.19 -2.53 -2.90
C LYS A 221 7.88 -3.64 -1.90
N ASN A 222 8.83 -4.54 -1.65
CA ASN A 222 8.69 -5.64 -0.69
C ASN A 222 8.38 -5.11 0.71
N LYS A 223 9.07 -4.06 1.17
CA LYS A 223 8.78 -3.41 2.46
C LYS A 223 7.38 -2.78 2.56
N ARG A 224 6.79 -2.37 1.44
CA ARG A 224 5.40 -1.88 1.40
C ARG A 224 4.42 -3.04 1.44
N GLU A 225 4.73 -4.11 0.73
CA GLU A 225 3.94 -5.36 0.70
C GLU A 225 3.91 -6.02 2.08
N GLU A 226 5.06 -6.16 2.75
CA GLU A 226 5.14 -6.61 4.14
C GLU A 226 4.25 -5.76 5.08
N LYS A 227 4.26 -4.44 4.90
CA LYS A 227 3.42 -3.53 5.70
C LYS A 227 1.92 -3.64 5.39
N SER A 228 1.55 -4.05 4.17
CA SER A 228 0.16 -4.28 3.80
C SER A 228 -0.36 -5.64 4.25
N CYS A 229 0.52 -6.64 4.32
CA CYS A 229 0.21 -7.99 4.77
C CYS A 229 0.22 -8.15 6.30
N ILE A 230 0.34 -7.06 7.07
CA ILE A 230 0.22 -7.14 8.52
C ILE A 230 -1.20 -7.60 8.87
N GLU A 231 -1.29 -8.74 9.54
CA GLU A 231 -2.54 -9.31 10.03
C GLU A 231 -2.89 -8.78 11.43
N VAL A 232 -4.17 -8.48 11.60
CA VAL A 232 -4.76 -8.05 12.85
C VAL A 232 -5.99 -8.87 13.18
N VAL A 233 -6.22 -9.07 14.46
CA VAL A 233 -7.40 -9.74 15.00
C VAL A 233 -8.40 -8.67 15.42
N LYS A 234 -9.63 -8.80 14.91
CA LYS A 234 -10.78 -7.99 15.31
C LYS A 234 -11.52 -8.71 16.44
N LEU A 235 -11.76 -8.00 17.54
CA LEU A 235 -12.54 -8.51 18.66
C LEU A 235 -13.74 -7.60 18.95
N ASP A 236 -14.77 -8.15 19.55
CA ASP A 236 -15.87 -7.35 20.09
C ASP A 236 -15.46 -6.58 21.37
N LYS A 237 -16.38 -5.80 21.94
CA LYS A 237 -16.15 -5.06 23.19
C LYS A 237 -15.88 -5.94 24.40
N ASP A 238 -16.25 -7.21 24.31
CA ASP A 238 -16.04 -8.18 25.37
C ASP A 238 -14.77 -9.03 25.19
N ALA A 239 -13.96 -8.72 24.17
CA ALA A 239 -12.74 -9.41 23.74
C ALA A 239 -12.97 -10.80 23.13
N ASN A 240 -14.18 -11.07 22.62
CA ASN A 240 -14.45 -12.27 21.84
C ASN A 240 -13.92 -12.11 20.40
N TYR A 241 -13.34 -13.19 19.87
CA TYR A 241 -12.84 -13.24 18.51
C TYR A 241 -13.95 -13.05 17.48
N ILE A 242 -13.76 -12.13 16.53
CA ILE A 242 -14.65 -11.93 15.38
C ILE A 242 -14.01 -12.47 14.11
N GLY A 243 -12.72 -12.18 13.89
CA GLY A 243 -12.02 -12.56 12.66
C GLY A 243 -10.61 -12.00 12.58
N THR A 244 -9.81 -12.59 11.69
CA THR A 244 -8.48 -12.14 11.33
C THR A 244 -8.53 -11.49 9.95
N TYR A 245 -7.86 -10.36 9.82
CA TYR A 245 -7.86 -9.58 8.59
C TYR A 245 -6.48 -8.98 8.35
N THR A 246 -6.13 -8.77 7.08
CA THR A 246 -5.01 -7.92 6.72
C THR A 246 -5.40 -6.45 6.90
N LEU A 247 -4.43 -5.60 7.24
CA LEU A 247 -4.66 -4.15 7.27
C LEU A 247 -5.10 -3.59 5.91
N GLN A 248 -4.80 -4.28 4.80
CA GLN A 248 -5.24 -3.86 3.46
C GLN A 248 -6.74 -4.07 3.24
N GLU A 249 -7.30 -5.20 3.67
CA GLU A 249 -8.74 -5.48 3.56
C GLU A 249 -9.57 -4.47 4.36
N LEU A 250 -9.07 -4.08 5.54
CA LEU A 250 -9.76 -3.15 6.43
C LEU A 250 -9.75 -1.70 5.95
N LYS A 251 -8.88 -1.31 5.01
CA LYS A 251 -8.80 0.10 4.53
C LYS A 251 -10.10 0.64 3.96
N LYS A 252 -10.95 -0.25 3.42
CA LYS A 252 -12.23 0.16 2.83
C LYS A 252 -13.22 0.65 3.90
N GLU A 253 -13.10 0.12 5.12
CA GLU A 253 -14.10 0.32 6.18
C GLU A 253 -13.54 1.04 7.41
N PHE A 254 -12.22 1.01 7.64
CA PHE A 254 -11.57 1.49 8.87
C PHE A 254 -10.35 2.37 8.59
N ASP A 255 -10.06 3.30 9.51
CA ASP A 255 -8.77 4.00 9.49
C ASP A 255 -7.69 3.08 10.07
N VAL A 256 -6.87 2.53 9.17
CA VAL A 256 -5.76 1.65 9.51
C VAL A 256 -4.76 2.28 10.48
N SER A 257 -4.60 3.61 10.46
CA SER A 257 -3.73 4.32 11.40
C SER A 257 -4.23 4.20 12.83
N ASP A 258 -5.54 4.25 13.03
CA ASP A 258 -6.16 4.10 14.35
C ASP A 258 -6.19 2.64 14.80
N ILE A 259 -6.37 1.68 13.89
CA ILE A 259 -6.19 0.25 14.20
C ILE A 259 -4.75 0.00 14.67
N LYS A 260 -3.74 0.52 13.95
CA LYS A 260 -2.33 0.40 14.35
C LYS A 260 -2.06 1.03 15.71
N LYS A 261 -2.70 2.17 16.01
CA LYS A 261 -2.61 2.79 17.34
C LYS A 261 -3.21 1.87 18.40
N CYS A 262 -4.34 1.23 18.11
CA CYS A 262 -4.99 0.30 19.03
C CYS A 262 -4.10 -0.90 19.37
N CYS A 263 -3.45 -1.48 18.36
CA CYS A 263 -2.56 -2.62 18.58
C CYS A 263 -1.24 -2.23 19.27
N LYS A 264 -0.80 -0.96 19.18
CA LYS A 264 0.54 -0.54 19.62
C LYS A 264 0.57 0.18 20.97
N TYR A 265 -0.46 0.94 21.31
CA TYR A 265 -0.45 1.81 22.49
C TYR A 265 -1.62 1.49 23.40
N GLU A 266 -1.34 1.21 24.66
CA GLU A 266 -2.36 0.85 25.68
C GLU A 266 -3.44 1.92 25.88
N LYS A 267 -3.12 3.19 25.60
CA LYS A 267 -4.08 4.30 25.67
C LYS A 267 -5.19 4.24 24.61
N TYR A 268 -4.96 3.57 23.48
CA TYR A 268 -5.95 3.43 22.42
C TYR A 268 -6.45 1.98 22.46
N LYS A 269 -7.64 1.73 23.01
CA LYS A 269 -8.12 0.36 23.22
C LYS A 269 -9.03 -0.14 22.11
N SER A 270 -9.72 0.77 21.42
CA SER A 270 -10.75 0.43 20.45
C SER A 270 -10.86 1.45 19.32
N HIS A 271 -11.23 1.00 18.14
CA HIS A 271 -11.62 1.84 17.01
C HIS A 271 -12.95 1.34 16.43
N LYS A 272 -13.90 2.25 16.20
CA LYS A 272 -15.28 1.93 15.76
C LYS A 272 -15.92 0.78 16.57
N ASN A 273 -15.81 0.84 17.91
CA ASN A 273 -16.36 -0.15 18.83
C ASN A 273 -15.75 -1.57 18.82
N PHE A 274 -14.66 -1.81 18.07
CA PHE A 274 -13.92 -3.08 18.06
C PHE A 274 -12.57 -2.92 18.76
N LEU A 275 -12.11 -3.98 19.41
CA LEU A 275 -10.74 -4.10 19.91
C LEU A 275 -9.87 -4.71 18.82
N TRP A 276 -8.59 -4.34 18.81
CA TRP A 276 -7.65 -4.74 17.76
C TRP A 276 -6.33 -5.16 18.37
N LEU A 277 -5.82 -6.30 17.91
CA LEU A 277 -4.49 -6.82 18.25
C LEU A 277 -3.76 -7.24 16.99
N TYR A 278 -2.43 -7.19 17.00
CA TYR A 278 -1.67 -7.90 15.97
C TYR A 278 -1.88 -9.41 16.14
N LEU A 279 -2.02 -10.14 15.03
CA LEU A 279 -2.27 -11.59 15.09
C LEU A 279 -1.22 -12.33 15.92
N LYS A 280 0.06 -11.98 15.74
CA LYS A 280 1.17 -12.54 16.51
C LYS A 280 0.96 -12.38 18.03
N GLN A 281 0.59 -11.16 18.45
CA GLN A 281 0.36 -10.84 19.86
C GLN A 281 -0.87 -11.57 20.43
N TYR A 282 -1.94 -11.68 19.65
CA TYR A 282 -3.12 -12.46 20.03
C TYR A 282 -2.77 -13.94 20.24
N ASN A 283 -2.00 -14.54 19.32
CA ASN A 283 -1.57 -15.94 19.43
C ASN A 283 -0.63 -16.18 20.61
N GLU A 284 0.27 -15.24 20.91
CA GLU A 284 1.10 -15.28 22.12
C GLU A 284 0.24 -15.29 23.40
N PHE A 285 -0.77 -14.41 23.48
CA PHE A 285 -1.69 -14.40 24.62
C PHE A 285 -2.48 -15.70 24.78
N LEU A 286 -2.95 -16.29 23.68
CA LEU A 286 -3.63 -17.59 23.73
C LEU A 286 -2.71 -18.70 24.22
N LYS A 287 -1.45 -18.73 23.72
CA LYS A 287 -0.45 -19.73 24.12
C LYS A 287 -0.13 -19.66 25.61
N ASP A 288 -0.05 -18.45 26.16
CA ASP A 288 0.28 -18.20 27.56
C ASP A 288 -0.96 -18.28 28.48
N GLY A 289 -2.15 -18.62 27.94
CA GLY A 289 -3.40 -18.68 28.71
C GLY A 289 -3.85 -17.31 29.26
N ILE A 290 -3.35 -16.20 28.69
CA ILE A 290 -3.62 -14.85 29.16
C ILE A 290 -5.03 -14.44 28.77
N ASN A 291 -5.81 -13.96 29.75
CA ASN A 291 -7.10 -13.33 29.48
C ASN A 291 -6.88 -11.98 28.75
N ILE A 292 -7.29 -11.93 27.49
CA ILE A 292 -7.07 -10.75 26.63
C ILE A 292 -7.77 -9.50 27.16
N ARG A 293 -8.94 -9.67 27.79
CA ARG A 293 -9.73 -8.57 28.34
C ARG A 293 -8.99 -7.87 29.48
N THR A 294 -8.41 -8.65 30.39
CA THR A 294 -7.62 -8.11 31.51
C THR A 294 -6.32 -7.49 31.01
N LYS A 295 -5.66 -8.10 30.01
CA LYS A 295 -4.46 -7.53 29.39
C LYS A 295 -4.70 -6.17 28.71
N LEU A 296 -5.89 -5.97 28.14
CA LEU A 296 -6.32 -4.66 27.59
C LEU A 296 -6.76 -3.66 28.69
N GLY A 297 -6.57 -4.00 29.96
CA GLY A 297 -6.85 -3.13 31.11
C GLY A 297 -8.34 -2.91 31.36
N TYR A 298 -9.19 -3.86 30.97
CA TYR A 298 -10.59 -3.91 31.42
C TYR A 298 -10.64 -4.75 32.70
N LYS A 299 -11.31 -4.22 33.74
CA LYS A 299 -11.57 -4.99 34.97
C LYS A 299 -12.22 -6.32 34.60
N GLU A 300 -11.81 -7.39 35.27
CA GLU A 300 -12.60 -8.62 35.27
C GLU A 300 -14.03 -8.24 35.63
N LYS A 301 -14.97 -8.62 34.78
CA LYS A 301 -16.34 -8.73 35.27
C LYS A 301 -16.25 -9.87 36.27
N ASN A 302 -16.34 -9.56 37.57
CA ASN A 302 -16.72 -10.56 38.55
C ASN A 302 -17.97 -11.21 37.97
N ILE A 303 -17.84 -12.46 37.52
CA ILE A 303 -18.98 -13.27 37.16
C ILE A 303 -19.58 -13.69 38.50
N ASP A 304 -20.22 -12.75 39.17
CA ASP A 304 -21.29 -13.10 40.09
C ASP A 304 -22.29 -13.85 39.23
N LYS A 305 -22.37 -15.16 39.45
CA LYS A 305 -23.36 -16.06 38.88
C LYS A 305 -24.76 -15.60 39.29
N LYS A 306 -25.26 -14.55 38.65
CA LYS A 306 -26.64 -14.51 38.17
C LYS A 306 -26.53 -14.56 36.66
N ALA A 307 -26.56 -15.78 36.14
CA ALA A 307 -26.84 -16.03 34.74
C ALA A 307 -27.93 -15.05 34.31
N LYS A 308 -27.58 -14.11 33.44
CA LYS A 308 -28.55 -13.22 32.83
C LYS A 308 -29.31 -14.11 31.87
N GLN A 309 -30.35 -14.79 32.37
CA GLN A 309 -31.25 -15.59 31.55
C GLN A 309 -31.69 -14.71 30.40
N ASN A 310 -31.20 -15.03 29.20
CA ASN A 310 -31.70 -14.46 27.97
C ASN A 310 -33.11 -15.03 27.83
N LYS A 311 -34.10 -14.25 28.26
CA LYS A 311 -35.50 -14.64 28.15
C LYS A 311 -35.91 -14.46 26.71
N THR A 312 -36.28 -15.56 26.07
CA THR A 312 -36.96 -15.61 24.79
C THR A 312 -38.31 -14.91 24.91
N ILE A 313 -38.74 -14.26 23.83
CA ILE A 313 -40.04 -13.61 23.75
C ILE A 313 -40.84 -14.13 22.57
N GLU A 314 -42.13 -14.25 22.75
CA GLU A 314 -43.09 -14.66 21.73
C GLU A 314 -43.84 -13.42 21.22
N GLN A 315 -44.07 -13.39 19.92
CA GLN A 315 -44.78 -12.37 19.18
C GLN A 315 -46.16 -12.88 18.80
N TYR A 316 -47.18 -12.04 18.97
CA TYR A 316 -48.56 -12.33 18.64
C TYR A 316 -49.16 -11.16 17.84
N ASP A 317 -50.16 -11.46 17.01
CA ASP A 317 -50.97 -10.42 16.38
C ASP A 317 -51.89 -9.72 17.41
N LEU A 318 -52.60 -8.66 16.99
CA LEU A 318 -53.52 -7.93 17.89
C LEU A 318 -54.76 -8.73 18.28
N LYS A 319 -55.05 -9.85 17.61
CA LYS A 319 -56.14 -10.77 17.92
C LYS A 319 -55.70 -11.89 18.89
N GLY A 320 -54.40 -11.96 19.20
CA GLY A 320 -53.81 -12.94 20.11
C GLY A 320 -53.32 -14.23 19.44
N ASN A 321 -53.24 -14.27 18.10
CA ASN A 321 -52.68 -15.41 17.39
C ASN A 321 -51.15 -15.36 17.41
N TYR A 322 -50.51 -16.49 17.66
CA TYR A 322 -49.06 -16.63 17.67
C TYR A 322 -48.47 -16.34 16.28
N ILE A 323 -47.34 -15.61 16.25
CA ILE A 323 -46.60 -15.27 15.02
C ILE A 323 -45.22 -15.94 15.03
N ASP A 324 -44.39 -15.65 16.04
CA ASP A 324 -42.98 -16.10 16.04
C ASP A 324 -42.35 -16.01 17.45
N THR A 325 -41.19 -16.65 17.63
CA THR A 325 -40.38 -16.60 18.85
C THR A 325 -39.00 -15.99 18.56
N TRP A 326 -38.57 -15.10 19.45
CA TRP A 326 -37.32 -14.36 19.33
C TRP A 326 -36.39 -14.71 20.48
N ASP A 327 -35.13 -15.00 20.14
CA ASP A 327 -34.10 -15.37 21.12
C ASP A 327 -33.90 -14.30 22.19
N THR A 328 -34.00 -13.02 21.80
CA THR A 328 -33.94 -11.90 22.74
C THR A 328 -34.80 -10.71 22.31
N VAL A 329 -35.23 -9.94 23.30
CA VAL A 329 -35.86 -8.61 23.09
C VAL A 329 -35.01 -7.69 22.21
N LYS A 330 -33.67 -7.80 22.26
CA LYS A 330 -32.79 -6.91 21.48
C LYS A 330 -32.91 -7.19 19.98
N LEU A 331 -32.93 -8.46 19.58
CA LEU A 331 -33.06 -8.86 18.19
C LEU A 331 -34.41 -8.43 17.61
N ALA A 332 -35.50 -8.67 18.36
CA ALA A 332 -36.84 -8.20 17.97
C ALA A 332 -36.89 -6.67 17.85
N ALA A 333 -36.26 -5.95 18.77
CA ALA A 333 -36.24 -4.49 18.74
C ALA A 333 -35.47 -3.93 17.54
N GLU A 334 -34.36 -4.55 17.16
CA GLU A 334 -33.57 -4.16 15.99
C GLU A 334 -34.34 -4.43 14.69
N TYR A 335 -34.98 -5.60 14.57
CA TYR A 335 -35.77 -5.97 13.40
C TYR A 335 -36.95 -5.01 13.16
N TYR A 336 -37.71 -4.69 14.22
CA TYR A 336 -38.87 -3.79 14.12
C TYR A 336 -38.51 -2.31 14.34
N ASN A 337 -37.23 -1.96 14.28
CA ASN A 337 -36.70 -0.60 14.47
C ASN A 337 -37.33 0.14 15.66
N THR A 338 -37.37 -0.54 16.80
CA THR A 338 -37.92 -0.02 18.06
C THR A 338 -36.89 -0.14 19.18
N THR A 339 -37.25 0.30 20.39
CA THR A 339 -36.35 0.18 21.54
C THR A 339 -36.65 -1.12 22.30
N PRO A 340 -35.63 -1.82 22.83
CA PRO A 340 -35.85 -2.98 23.71
C PRO A 340 -36.67 -2.64 24.96
N LYS A 341 -36.72 -1.35 25.34
CA LYS A 341 -37.58 -0.87 26.43
C LYS A 341 -39.06 -0.92 26.03
N ALA A 342 -39.41 -0.54 24.79
CA ALA A 342 -40.79 -0.54 24.32
C ALA A 342 -41.39 -1.95 24.31
N ILE A 343 -40.67 -2.94 23.78
CA ILE A 343 -41.10 -4.35 23.77
C ILE A 343 -41.23 -4.91 25.19
N ARG A 344 -40.25 -4.65 26.08
CA ARG A 344 -40.33 -5.11 27.48
C ARG A 344 -41.56 -4.61 28.22
N ARG A 345 -41.96 -3.37 27.96
CA ARG A 345 -43.17 -2.78 28.57
C ARG A 345 -44.44 -3.50 28.12
N VAL A 346 -44.44 -4.12 26.94
CA VAL A 346 -45.55 -4.98 26.50
C VAL A 346 -45.51 -6.31 27.25
N CYS A 347 -44.33 -6.97 27.30
CA CYS A 347 -44.17 -8.23 28.04
C CYS A 347 -44.50 -8.13 29.54
N THR A 348 -44.33 -6.95 30.16
CA THR A 348 -44.66 -6.71 31.58
C THR A 348 -46.08 -6.19 31.80
N GLY A 349 -46.86 -5.95 30.74
CA GLY A 349 -48.23 -5.43 30.81
C GLY A 349 -48.33 -3.91 31.03
N GLU A 350 -47.23 -3.17 30.96
CA GLU A 350 -47.23 -1.70 31.02
C GLU A 350 -47.72 -1.03 29.71
N ARG A 351 -47.73 -1.78 28.61
CA ARG A 351 -48.24 -1.36 27.31
C ARG A 351 -49.05 -2.51 26.69
N LYS A 352 -50.12 -2.18 25.98
CA LYS A 352 -50.97 -3.18 25.31
C LYS A 352 -50.30 -3.77 24.07
N SER A 353 -49.53 -2.98 23.34
CA SER A 353 -48.81 -3.41 22.13
C SER A 353 -47.58 -2.54 21.85
N CYS A 354 -46.70 -3.04 20.97
CA CYS A 354 -45.57 -2.32 20.41
C CYS A 354 -45.39 -2.78 18.96
N CYS A 355 -45.22 -1.84 18.03
CA CYS A 355 -45.11 -2.12 16.60
C CYS A 355 -46.32 -2.91 16.05
N ASN A 356 -47.53 -2.68 16.57
CA ASN A 356 -48.76 -3.42 16.24
C ASN A 356 -48.74 -4.91 16.61
N PHE A 357 -47.88 -5.32 17.53
CA PHE A 357 -47.82 -6.70 18.04
C PHE A 357 -47.92 -6.76 19.56
N ILE A 358 -48.43 -7.89 20.04
CA ILE A 358 -48.41 -8.27 21.46
C ILE A 358 -47.15 -9.11 21.69
N TRP A 359 -46.48 -8.89 22.82
CA TRP A 359 -45.21 -9.53 23.16
C TRP A 359 -45.30 -10.17 24.53
N GLN A 360 -44.88 -11.43 24.67
CA GLN A 360 -44.86 -12.15 25.96
C GLN A 360 -43.52 -12.85 26.16
N TYR A 361 -43.11 -13.10 27.40
CA TYR A 361 -41.95 -13.95 27.66
C TYR A 361 -42.38 -15.41 27.52
N ALA A 362 -41.61 -16.23 26.78
CA ALA A 362 -41.93 -17.64 26.55
C ALA A 362 -41.92 -18.44 27.87
N ASP A 363 -40.99 -18.10 28.77
CA ASP A 363 -41.01 -18.62 30.14
C ASP A 363 -42.13 -17.91 30.92
N ARG A 364 -43.28 -18.58 31.10
CA ARG A 364 -44.28 -18.20 32.10
C ARG A 364 -43.63 -18.26 33.48
N ILE A 365 -43.11 -17.13 33.94
CA ILE A 365 -42.67 -16.96 35.32
C ILE A 365 -43.93 -17.02 36.19
N GLU A 366 -44.06 -18.09 36.98
CA GLU A 366 -44.99 -18.15 38.11
C GLU A 366 -44.84 -16.86 38.93
N ASN A 367 -45.93 -16.11 39.03
CA ASN A 367 -45.96 -14.85 39.74
C ASN A 367 -45.43 -15.05 41.17
N LYS A 368 -44.43 -14.24 41.54
CA LYS A 368 -44.04 -14.01 42.93
C LYS A 368 -45.29 -13.90 43.80
N LYS A 369 -45.34 -14.68 44.88
CA LYS A 369 -46.42 -14.77 45.89
C LYS A 369 -47.32 -13.54 45.87
N LYS A 370 -48.59 -13.74 45.52
CA LYS A 370 -49.67 -12.74 45.61
C LYS A 370 -49.72 -12.22 47.05
N ARG A 371 -49.06 -11.09 47.32
CA ARG A 371 -49.12 -10.43 48.64
C ARG A 371 -50.41 -9.64 48.68
N ALA A 372 -51.24 -9.93 49.68
CA ALA A 372 -52.45 -9.16 49.93
C ALA A 372 -52.10 -7.71 50.23
N VAL A 373 -52.98 -6.79 49.84
CA VAL A 373 -52.81 -5.35 50.10
C VAL A 373 -54.03 -4.81 50.84
N ARG A 374 -53.76 -4.00 51.86
CA ARG A 374 -54.77 -3.34 52.67
C ARG A 374 -54.96 -1.90 52.21
N GLN A 375 -56.22 -1.53 52.02
CA GLN A 375 -56.69 -0.20 51.66
C GLN A 375 -57.22 0.50 52.92
N TYR A 376 -56.79 1.72 53.14
CA TYR A 376 -57.18 2.56 54.29
C TYR A 376 -57.79 3.88 53.82
N ASP A 377 -58.66 4.47 54.64
CA ASP A 377 -59.10 5.85 54.46
C ASP A 377 -57.96 6.84 54.77
N ILE A 378 -58.20 8.14 54.53
CA ILE A 378 -57.20 9.20 54.81
C ILE A 378 -56.89 9.38 56.30
N ASN A 379 -57.73 8.86 57.18
CA ASN A 379 -57.58 8.93 58.64
C ASN A 379 -56.88 7.68 59.20
N GLY A 380 -56.57 6.68 58.35
CA GLY A 380 -55.86 5.46 58.72
C GLY A 380 -56.75 4.28 59.11
N ASN A 381 -58.07 4.35 58.92
CA ASN A 381 -58.97 3.23 59.20
C ASN A 381 -58.95 2.23 58.04
N LEU A 382 -58.90 0.93 58.35
CA LEU A 382 -58.90 -0.13 57.34
C LEU A 382 -60.27 -0.21 56.65
N ILE A 383 -60.27 -0.04 55.32
CA ILE A 383 -61.48 -0.16 54.48
C ILE A 383 -61.63 -1.58 53.98
N LYS A 384 -60.57 -2.14 53.37
CA LYS A 384 -60.64 -3.43 52.69
C LYS A 384 -59.27 -4.08 52.53
N GLU A 385 -59.23 -5.40 52.62
CA GLU A 385 -58.07 -6.20 52.23
C GLU A 385 -58.32 -6.86 50.87
N TRP A 386 -57.36 -6.72 49.96
CA TRP A 386 -57.41 -7.25 48.60
C TRP A 386 -56.45 -8.45 48.50
N PRO A 387 -56.84 -9.54 47.81
CA PRO A 387 -55.99 -10.73 47.67
C PRO A 387 -54.64 -10.44 47.02
N ASN A 388 -54.60 -9.46 46.13
CA ASN A 388 -53.36 -8.92 45.58
C ASN A 388 -53.56 -7.52 44.99
N LEU A 389 -52.42 -6.87 44.77
CA LEU A 389 -52.34 -5.52 44.24
C LEU A 389 -52.91 -5.37 42.82
N ARG A 390 -52.94 -6.44 42.01
CA ARG A 390 -53.54 -6.38 40.66
C ARG A 390 -55.06 -6.37 40.70
N GLU A 391 -55.68 -7.13 41.59
CA GLU A 391 -57.14 -7.12 41.74
C GLU A 391 -57.64 -5.75 42.23
N ALA A 392 -56.93 -5.14 43.19
CA ALA A 392 -57.20 -3.77 43.61
C ALA A 392 -57.07 -2.79 42.43
N ALA A 393 -56.01 -2.92 41.64
CA ALA A 393 -55.76 -2.05 40.49
C ALA A 393 -56.83 -2.18 39.40
N THR A 394 -57.26 -3.41 39.10
CA THR A 394 -58.34 -3.69 38.14
C THR A 394 -59.66 -3.10 38.61
N PHE A 395 -60.00 -3.22 39.90
CA PHE A 395 -61.25 -2.68 40.44
C PHE A 395 -61.35 -1.15 40.31
N TYR A 396 -60.24 -0.44 40.56
CA TYR A 396 -60.18 1.01 40.43
C TYR A 396 -59.78 1.49 39.03
N GLU A 397 -59.64 0.57 38.07
CA GLU A 397 -59.18 0.85 36.70
C GLU A 397 -57.86 1.64 36.63
N VAL A 398 -56.98 1.43 37.60
CA VAL A 398 -55.66 2.05 37.67
C VAL A 398 -54.56 1.04 37.38
N THR A 399 -53.36 1.55 37.09
CA THR A 399 -52.18 0.68 37.01
C THR A 399 -51.77 0.20 38.39
N PHE A 400 -51.41 -1.07 38.52
CA PHE A 400 -50.96 -1.66 39.78
C PHE A 400 -49.77 -0.88 40.37
N GLN A 401 -48.89 -0.35 39.53
CA GLN A 401 -47.75 0.48 39.91
C GLN A 401 -48.15 1.80 40.59
N ALA A 402 -49.34 2.34 40.31
CA ALA A 402 -49.84 3.55 40.98
C ALA A 402 -50.14 3.26 42.47
N ILE A 403 -50.74 2.11 42.75
CA ILE A 403 -50.96 1.61 44.11
C ILE A 403 -49.62 1.28 44.78
N GLU A 404 -48.70 0.63 44.07
CA GLU A 404 -47.35 0.32 44.59
C GLU A 404 -46.54 1.58 44.95
N ARG A 405 -46.71 2.67 44.20
CA ARG A 405 -46.12 3.97 44.51
C ARG A 405 -46.73 4.61 45.75
N ALA A 406 -48.02 4.41 45.99
CA ALA A 406 -48.65 4.82 47.24
C ALA A 406 -48.11 4.00 48.43
N ILE A 407 -47.95 2.68 48.26
CA ILE A 407 -47.38 1.81 49.30
C ILE A 407 -45.92 2.19 49.63
N SER A 408 -45.12 2.52 48.62
CA SER A 408 -43.72 2.93 48.81
C SER A 408 -43.55 4.38 49.28
N GLY A 409 -44.65 5.10 49.53
CA GLY A 409 -44.65 6.49 50.00
C GLY A 409 -44.25 7.52 48.94
N LYS A 410 -44.06 7.11 47.69
CA LYS A 410 -43.81 8.03 46.56
C LYS A 410 -45.05 8.86 46.22
N TYR A 411 -46.23 8.28 46.41
CA TYR A 411 -47.50 8.99 46.40
C TYR A 411 -48.10 8.96 47.80
N LYS A 412 -48.70 10.08 48.22
CA LYS A 412 -49.42 10.14 49.51
C LYS A 412 -50.63 9.21 49.52
N THR A 413 -51.35 9.12 48.41
CA THR A 413 -52.51 8.26 48.20
C THR A 413 -52.57 7.75 46.76
N CYS A 414 -53.34 6.68 46.53
CA CYS A 414 -53.78 6.28 45.19
C CYS A 414 -55.29 6.09 45.23
N CYS A 415 -56.00 6.70 44.28
CA CYS A 415 -57.47 6.77 44.23
C CYS A 415 -58.10 7.39 45.50
N GLY A 416 -57.39 8.29 46.17
CA GLY A 416 -57.85 8.90 47.44
C GLY A 416 -57.60 8.04 48.68
N PHE A 417 -57.04 6.84 48.53
CA PHE A 417 -56.82 5.90 49.64
C PHE A 417 -55.34 5.71 49.97
N MET A 418 -55.06 5.36 51.22
CA MET A 418 -53.74 4.92 51.67
C MET A 418 -53.63 3.39 51.50
N TRP A 419 -52.44 2.92 51.15
CA TRP A 419 -52.22 1.52 50.80
C TRP A 419 -51.00 0.96 51.54
N LYS A 420 -51.13 -0.25 52.08
CA LYS A 420 -50.00 -1.00 52.66
C LYS A 420 -50.08 -2.46 52.24
N TYR A 421 -48.94 -3.14 52.17
CA TYR A 421 -48.96 -4.60 52.09
C TYR A 421 -49.51 -5.16 53.40
N SER A 422 -50.33 -6.21 53.32
CA SER A 422 -50.58 -7.03 54.51
C SER A 422 -49.25 -7.64 54.93
N GLU A 423 -48.99 -7.66 56.24
CA GLU A 423 -47.83 -8.34 56.81
C GLU A 423 -47.83 -9.82 56.42
#